data_AF-A0A6A6Z4Y8-F1
#
_entry.id   AF-A0A6A6Z4Y8-F1
#
_cell.length_a   1.000
_cell.length_b   1.000
_cell.length_c   1.000
_cell.angle_alpha   90.00
_cell.angle_beta   90.00
_cell.angle_gamma   90.00
#
_symmetry.space_group_name_H-M   'P 1'
#
loop_
_entity.id
_entity.type
_entity.pdbx_description
1 polymer ?
#
loop_
_entity_poly.entity_id
_entity_poly.type
_entity_poly.pdbx_seq_one_letter_code
_entity_poly.pdbx_strand_id
1 'polypeptide(L)'
;MRGHPSPEWLLAIGESYQLDPEFFQRHIDSSISRQDNFSSPPLPSASTLMIKLRITTLGVSPQTSKSLDEQWNLENLRLQNAKPMNDYHHKTKKLSDSKLGDSILRECSVHDFQHFSIEQDISIHVIKTWKGWVGIVWLDHGNDLSQIVVPSLIAPLQSHALNPNHIPTNYLPVTQYRPGVALKPRSRLLAPTNAIQRTQVQIPQSASLLHLDYSRGLDRRVAALDSFYALHELFSFASFSEIQFLNMLESKLKKELDQSVLVRQKNPTISNILYNRQVLERHTQRIRDNIASIRCQSRSCWPQGQLDETKQQIADSAAQTLLRDYEYLLARCLTISELCDRGTQIVMNNAMIKESREAISQAEGIAKLTRLAFFFIPLSFTTSFFGMNFLQFDTGKVSIWVWFVVSVPILSLTLLLLRYDIVSLLRAKRRASDPASSMV
;
A
#
# COMPACT_ATOMS: atom_id res chain seq x y z
N MET A 1 11.71 4.70 26.97
CA MET A 1 11.12 3.35 27.14
C MET A 1 11.09 2.63 25.80
N ARG A 2 11.08 1.29 25.79
CA ARG A 2 11.10 0.49 24.56
C ARG A 2 10.21 -0.74 24.67
N GLY A 3 9.47 -1.04 23.61
CA GLY A 3 8.63 -2.23 23.49
C GLY A 3 7.46 -2.25 24.48
N HIS A 4 6.92 -3.45 24.66
CA HIS A 4 5.83 -3.74 25.58
C HIS A 4 6.27 -3.50 27.04
N PRO A 5 5.57 -2.67 27.81
CA PRO A 5 6.01 -2.29 29.14
C PRO A 5 5.49 -3.31 30.18
N SER A 6 6.06 -3.29 31.38
CA SER A 6 5.42 -3.97 32.53
C SER A 6 4.47 -2.98 33.23
N PRO A 7 3.36 -3.45 33.82
CA PRO A 7 2.46 -2.59 34.58
C PRO A 7 3.17 -1.83 35.71
N GLU A 8 4.10 -2.49 36.40
CA GLU A 8 4.89 -1.91 37.49
C GLU A 8 5.77 -0.76 36.98
N TRP A 9 6.38 -0.92 35.80
CA TRP A 9 7.16 0.13 35.17
C TRP A 9 6.30 1.33 34.73
N LEU A 10 5.10 1.08 34.19
CA LEU A 10 4.17 2.16 33.85
C LEU A 10 3.74 2.96 35.09
N LEU A 11 3.41 2.26 36.18
CA LEU A 11 3.05 2.88 37.45
C LEU A 11 4.21 3.68 38.03
N ALA A 12 5.41 3.09 38.11
CA ALA A 12 6.59 3.74 38.67
C ALA A 12 6.98 5.00 37.88
N ILE A 13 6.98 4.95 36.55
CA ILE A 13 7.31 6.11 35.71
C ILE A 13 6.17 7.13 35.75
N GLY A 14 4.92 6.67 35.73
CA GLY A 14 3.73 7.52 35.86
C GLY A 14 3.75 8.34 37.13
N GLU A 15 4.03 7.71 38.27
CA GLU A 15 4.15 8.37 39.57
C GLU A 15 5.39 9.28 39.65
N SER A 16 6.56 8.76 39.26
CA SER A 16 7.84 9.50 39.39
C SER A 16 7.88 10.79 38.57
N TYR A 17 7.24 10.80 37.41
CA TYR A 17 7.25 11.94 36.48
C TYR A 17 5.89 12.63 36.37
N GLN A 18 4.88 12.20 37.13
CA GLN A 18 3.50 12.72 37.06
C GLN A 18 2.96 12.72 35.62
N LEU A 19 3.17 11.62 34.90
CA LEU A 19 2.71 11.50 33.52
C LEU A 19 1.20 11.40 33.46
N ASP A 20 0.61 12.12 32.51
CA ASP A 20 -0.80 11.99 32.19
C ASP A 20 -1.07 10.54 31.68
N PRO A 21 -1.99 9.79 32.31
CA PRO A 21 -2.34 8.43 31.89
C PRO A 21 -2.74 8.31 30.42
N GLU A 22 -3.28 9.39 29.84
CA GLU A 22 -3.63 9.50 28.43
C GLU A 22 -2.41 9.23 27.52
N PHE A 23 -1.19 9.60 27.94
CA PHE A 23 0.03 9.27 27.21
C PHE A 23 0.20 7.77 27.02
N PHE A 24 -0.02 7.00 28.10
CA PHE A 24 0.11 5.55 28.04
C PHE A 24 -1.01 4.93 27.20
N GLN A 25 -2.25 5.39 27.42
CA GLN A 25 -3.41 4.91 26.67
C GLN A 25 -3.26 5.16 25.16
N ARG A 26 -2.76 6.34 24.76
CA ARG A 26 -2.53 6.68 23.35
C ARG A 26 -1.39 5.89 22.72
N HIS A 27 -0.34 5.58 23.47
CA HIS A 27 0.75 4.77 22.93
C HIS A 27 0.31 3.32 22.76
N ILE A 28 -0.37 2.73 23.75
CA ILE A 28 -0.81 1.33 23.63
C ILE A 28 -2.00 1.18 22.65
N ASP A 29 -2.58 2.30 22.21
CA ASP A 29 -3.82 2.44 21.45
C ASP A 29 -5.05 1.95 22.23
N SER A 30 -6.12 2.74 22.17
CA SER A 30 -7.39 2.64 22.91
C SER A 30 -8.17 1.32 22.75
N SER A 31 -7.64 0.38 21.97
CA SER A 31 -8.23 -0.91 21.68
C SER A 31 -8.08 -1.96 22.80
N ILE A 32 -7.42 -1.61 23.91
CA ILE A 32 -7.42 -2.39 25.16
C ILE A 32 -8.77 -2.27 25.90
N SER A 33 -9.56 -1.22 25.63
CA SER A 33 -10.93 -1.17 26.13
C SER A 33 -11.77 -2.25 25.44
N ARG A 34 -12.52 -3.05 26.19
CA ARG A 34 -13.48 -4.03 25.65
C ARG A 34 -14.57 -3.38 24.78
N GLN A 35 -14.69 -2.06 24.84
CA GLN A 35 -15.72 -1.26 24.17
C GLN A 35 -15.06 -0.14 23.36
N ASP A 36 -15.37 -0.08 22.07
CA ASP A 36 -14.92 0.97 21.17
C ASP A 36 -15.66 2.27 21.50
N ASN A 37 -15.01 3.13 22.27
CA ASN A 37 -15.56 4.43 22.67
C ASN A 37 -15.30 5.55 21.65
N PHE A 38 -14.66 5.22 20.52
CA PHE A 38 -14.31 6.15 19.43
C PHE A 38 -13.63 7.46 19.89
N SER A 39 -12.86 7.39 20.98
CA SER A 39 -12.19 8.56 21.58
C SER A 39 -10.92 9.00 20.84
N SER A 40 -10.56 8.30 19.76
CA SER A 40 -9.37 8.57 18.95
C SER A 40 -9.79 8.91 17.51
N PRO A 41 -9.19 9.94 16.87
CA PRO A 41 -8.10 10.77 17.38
C PRO A 41 -8.58 11.85 18.39
N PRO A 42 -7.72 12.25 19.34
CA PRO A 42 -8.02 13.33 20.28
C PRO A 42 -8.05 14.71 19.59
N LEU A 43 -8.67 15.69 20.25
CA LEU A 43 -8.61 17.08 19.80
C LEU A 43 -7.17 17.63 19.87
N PRO A 44 -6.78 18.57 18.98
CA PRO A 44 -5.43 19.13 18.98
C PRO A 44 -5.02 19.78 20.31
N SER A 45 -5.94 20.45 20.99
CA SER A 45 -5.70 21.08 22.31
C SER A 45 -5.26 20.06 23.38
N ALA A 46 -5.83 18.85 23.32
CA ALA A 46 -5.50 17.75 24.23
C ALA A 46 -4.22 16.98 23.83
N SER A 47 -3.55 17.37 22.75
CA SER A 47 -2.38 16.67 22.20
C SER A 47 -1.15 17.56 22.07
N THR A 48 -1.23 18.79 22.58
CA THR A 48 -0.20 19.82 22.41
C THR A 48 1.21 19.37 22.83
N LEU A 49 1.31 18.56 23.89
CA LEU A 49 2.58 18.06 24.46
C LEU A 49 2.75 16.54 24.29
N MET A 50 1.86 15.89 23.54
CA MET A 50 1.88 14.45 23.29
C MET A 50 1.89 14.19 21.79
N ILE A 51 3.01 13.69 21.28
CA ILE A 51 3.23 13.54 19.85
C ILE A 51 3.53 12.11 19.52
N LYS A 52 2.99 11.65 18.40
CA LYS A 52 3.20 10.30 17.89
C LYS A 52 3.88 10.42 16.53
N LEU A 53 5.10 9.91 16.43
CA LEU A 53 5.83 9.78 15.18
C LEU A 53 5.78 8.34 14.73
N ARG A 54 5.37 8.09 13.49
CA ARG A 54 5.41 6.75 12.90
C ARG A 54 6.71 6.57 12.15
N ILE A 55 7.39 5.46 12.40
CA ILE A 55 8.56 5.02 11.65
C ILE A 55 8.15 3.92 10.69
N THR A 56 8.61 4.04 9.45
CA THR A 56 8.42 3.02 8.43
C THR A 56 9.74 2.31 8.13
N THR A 57 9.78 1.00 8.38
CA THR A 57 10.90 0.13 8.00
C THR A 57 10.54 -0.58 6.70
N LEU A 58 11.36 -0.42 5.66
CA LEU A 58 11.16 -1.12 4.40
C LEU A 58 11.84 -2.49 4.42
N GLY A 59 11.13 -3.50 3.94
CA GLY A 59 11.66 -4.83 3.75
C GLY A 59 11.65 -5.23 2.28
N VAL A 60 12.70 -5.95 1.88
CA VAL A 60 12.88 -6.48 0.52
C VAL A 60 12.98 -7.99 0.57
N SER A 61 12.07 -8.67 -0.13
CA SER A 61 12.16 -10.11 -0.41
C SER A 61 12.78 -10.34 -1.79
N PRO A 62 13.72 -11.29 -1.95
CA PRO A 62 14.35 -11.61 -3.23
C PRO A 62 13.44 -12.42 -4.17
N GLN A 63 12.20 -12.73 -3.76
CA GLN A 63 11.29 -13.47 -4.61
C GLN A 63 11.02 -12.72 -5.92
N THR A 64 11.22 -13.42 -7.03
CA THR A 64 10.76 -13.01 -8.35
C THR A 64 9.65 -13.97 -8.75
N SER A 65 8.40 -13.53 -8.64
CA SER A 65 7.32 -14.24 -9.33
C SER A 65 7.57 -14.15 -10.83
N LYS A 66 7.48 -15.30 -11.52
CA LYS A 66 7.45 -15.39 -13.00
C LYS A 66 6.08 -15.87 -13.50
N SER A 67 5.07 -15.84 -12.63
CA SER A 67 3.75 -16.40 -12.91
C SER A 67 2.95 -15.49 -13.84
N LEU A 68 2.13 -16.10 -14.72
CA LEU A 68 1.19 -15.38 -15.57
C LEU A 68 0.04 -14.72 -14.77
N ASP A 69 -0.21 -15.16 -13.53
CA ASP A 69 -1.28 -14.68 -12.64
C ASP A 69 -0.70 -13.95 -11.40
N GLU A 70 0.29 -13.08 -11.62
CA GLU A 70 0.93 -12.28 -10.57
C GLU A 70 -0.07 -11.50 -9.71
N GLN A 71 -1.12 -10.92 -10.28
CA GLN A 71 -2.03 -10.06 -9.53
C GLN A 71 -2.88 -10.83 -8.50
N TRP A 72 -3.48 -11.96 -8.91
CA TRP A 72 -4.29 -12.80 -8.02
C TRP A 72 -3.45 -13.34 -6.85
N ASN A 73 -2.21 -13.72 -7.13
CA ASN A 73 -1.28 -14.18 -6.11
C ASN A 73 -0.91 -13.07 -5.11
N LEU A 74 -0.78 -11.82 -5.56
CA LEU A 74 -0.50 -10.68 -4.69
C LEU A 74 -1.69 -10.37 -3.78
N GLU A 75 -2.91 -10.42 -4.32
CA GLU A 75 -4.13 -10.21 -3.55
C GLU A 75 -4.35 -11.31 -2.51
N ASN A 76 -4.16 -12.58 -2.88
CA ASN A 76 -4.18 -13.69 -1.93
C ASN A 76 -3.12 -13.53 -0.85
N LEU A 77 -1.93 -13.03 -1.21
CA LEU A 77 -0.87 -12.78 -0.25
C LEU A 77 -1.27 -11.69 0.76
N ARG A 78 -1.92 -10.61 0.31
CA ARG A 78 -2.47 -9.58 1.19
C ARG A 78 -3.56 -10.13 2.12
N LEU A 79 -4.46 -10.95 1.60
CA LEU A 79 -5.52 -11.60 2.39
C LEU A 79 -4.92 -12.56 3.44
N GLN A 80 -3.90 -13.33 3.06
CA GLN A 80 -3.18 -14.22 3.96
C GLN A 80 -2.39 -13.45 5.03
N ASN A 81 -1.89 -12.25 4.73
CA ASN A 81 -1.20 -11.39 5.68
C ASN A 81 -2.17 -10.70 6.66
N ALA A 82 -3.37 -10.32 6.21
CA ALA A 82 -4.35 -9.60 7.02
C ALA A 82 -4.84 -10.42 8.23
N LYS A 83 -5.02 -11.74 8.09
CA LYS A 83 -5.52 -12.60 9.19
C LYS A 83 -4.54 -12.69 10.37
N PRO A 84 -3.25 -13.07 10.19
CA PRO A 84 -2.26 -13.05 11.26
C PRO A 84 -2.06 -11.65 11.87
N MET A 85 -2.20 -10.58 11.08
CA MET A 85 -2.12 -9.21 11.61
C MET A 85 -3.29 -8.92 12.56
N ASN A 86 -4.52 -9.25 12.15
CA ASN A 86 -5.70 -9.08 13.00
C ASN A 86 -5.62 -9.96 14.26
N ASP A 87 -5.17 -11.21 14.12
CA ASP A 87 -4.97 -12.13 15.25
C ASP A 87 -3.91 -11.57 16.22
N TYR A 88 -2.82 -11.01 15.69
CA TYR A 88 -1.79 -10.33 16.49
C TYR A 88 -2.36 -9.11 17.22
N HIS A 89 -3.07 -8.23 16.53
CA HIS A 89 -3.75 -7.08 17.16
C HIS A 89 -4.72 -7.53 18.25
N HIS A 90 -5.49 -8.61 18.04
CA HIS A 90 -6.37 -9.15 19.07
C HIS A 90 -5.62 -9.69 20.28
N LYS A 91 -4.46 -10.33 20.09
CA LYS A 91 -3.61 -10.83 21.18
C LYS A 91 -2.94 -9.70 21.97
N THR A 92 -2.40 -8.69 21.28
CA THR A 92 -1.79 -7.53 21.94
C THR A 92 -2.82 -6.73 22.74
N LYS A 93 -4.05 -6.56 22.20
CA LYS A 93 -5.18 -5.95 22.93
C LYS A 93 -5.52 -6.66 24.25
N LYS A 94 -5.46 -7.99 24.25
CA LYS A 94 -5.76 -8.81 25.44
C LYS A 94 -4.59 -8.90 26.41
N LEU A 95 -3.43 -8.33 26.08
CA LEU A 95 -2.18 -8.45 26.84
C LEU A 95 -1.82 -9.92 27.17
N SER A 96 -2.37 -10.89 26.44
CA SER A 96 -2.43 -12.29 26.88
C SER A 96 -1.26 -13.16 26.41
N ASP A 97 -0.34 -12.62 25.61
CA ASP A 97 0.76 -13.38 24.98
C ASP A 97 2.05 -12.55 24.77
N SER A 98 2.08 -11.26 25.16
CA SER A 98 3.23 -10.38 24.91
C SER A 98 4.25 -10.47 26.03
N LYS A 99 5.53 -10.73 25.71
CA LYS A 99 6.60 -10.69 26.71
C LYS A 99 7.02 -9.25 26.97
N LEU A 100 7.57 -9.02 28.15
CA LEU A 100 8.13 -7.73 28.50
C LEU A 100 9.25 -7.34 27.54
N GLY A 101 9.17 -6.10 27.06
CA GLY A 101 10.09 -5.55 26.09
C GLY A 101 9.86 -6.00 24.66
N ASP A 102 8.84 -6.81 24.35
CA ASP A 102 8.57 -7.20 22.96
C ASP A 102 8.26 -5.99 22.07
N SER A 103 8.73 -6.03 20.83
CA SER A 103 8.38 -4.98 19.87
C SER A 103 6.89 -4.96 19.57
N ILE A 104 6.33 -3.76 19.44
CA ILE A 104 4.93 -3.55 19.09
C ILE A 104 4.86 -3.27 17.58
N LEU A 105 4.12 -4.07 16.83
CA LEU A 105 3.91 -3.88 15.39
C LEU A 105 2.58 -3.15 15.18
N ARG A 106 2.55 -2.07 14.40
CA ARG A 106 1.32 -1.30 14.14
C ARG A 106 0.64 -1.70 12.84
N GLU A 107 1.44 -1.93 11.80
CA GLU A 107 0.94 -2.33 10.48
C GLU A 107 2.05 -3.00 9.67
N CYS A 108 1.67 -3.87 8.74
CA CYS A 108 2.52 -4.47 7.73
C CYS A 108 1.83 -4.36 6.38
N SER A 109 2.32 -3.51 5.50
CA SER A 109 1.73 -3.33 4.17
C SER A 109 2.57 -4.03 3.09
N VAL A 110 1.94 -4.84 2.25
CA VAL A 110 2.62 -5.54 1.14
C VAL A 110 2.35 -4.83 -0.18
N HIS A 111 3.39 -4.22 -0.75
CA HIS A 111 3.28 -3.35 -1.93
C HIS A 111 3.43 -4.11 -3.25
N ASP A 112 4.31 -5.10 -3.27
CA ASP A 112 4.49 -6.06 -4.36
C ASP A 112 5.11 -7.37 -3.80
N PHE A 113 5.46 -8.33 -4.66
CA PHE A 113 6.10 -9.60 -4.24
C PHE A 113 7.49 -9.44 -3.63
N GLN A 114 8.10 -8.27 -3.77
CA GLN A 114 9.45 -7.99 -3.34
C GLN A 114 9.49 -6.98 -2.20
N HIS A 115 8.47 -6.16 -2.00
CA HIS A 115 8.53 -5.00 -1.11
C HIS A 115 7.34 -4.99 -0.17
N PHE A 116 7.65 -4.83 1.10
CA PHE A 116 6.68 -4.58 2.15
C PHE A 116 7.20 -3.48 3.08
N SER A 117 6.31 -2.90 3.85
CA SER A 117 6.64 -1.91 4.87
C SER A 117 6.09 -2.33 6.22
N ILE A 118 6.88 -2.08 7.26
CA ILE A 118 6.52 -2.27 8.66
C ILE A 118 6.42 -0.90 9.31
N GLU A 119 5.35 -0.70 10.06
CA GLU A 119 5.02 0.54 10.73
C GLU A 119 5.09 0.38 12.26
N GLN A 120 5.81 1.28 12.93
CA GLN A 120 5.98 1.28 14.39
C GLN A 120 6.05 2.70 14.96
N ASP A 121 5.42 2.95 16.10
CA ASP A 121 5.28 4.25 16.73
C ASP A 121 6.44 4.64 17.67
N ILE A 122 6.67 5.95 17.73
CA ILE A 122 7.41 6.65 18.77
C ILE A 122 6.43 7.65 19.41
N SER A 123 6.05 7.42 20.65
CA SER A 123 5.28 8.40 21.42
C SER A 123 6.22 9.27 22.25
N ILE A 124 5.99 10.57 22.21
CA ILE A 124 6.78 11.59 22.89
C ILE A 124 5.82 12.36 23.79
N HIS A 125 6.19 12.52 25.06
CA HIS A 125 5.51 13.42 25.97
C HIS A 125 6.50 14.35 26.65
N VAL A 126 6.22 15.65 26.59
CA VAL A 126 7.05 16.68 27.22
C VAL A 126 6.33 17.27 28.42
N ILE A 127 7.00 17.24 29.56
CA ILE A 127 6.51 17.77 30.84
C ILE A 127 7.37 18.96 31.24
N LYS A 128 6.73 20.07 31.58
CA LYS A 128 7.43 21.21 32.18
C LYS A 128 7.64 20.94 33.67
N THR A 129 8.87 21.13 34.14
CA THR A 129 9.22 21.07 35.56
C THR A 129 9.64 22.44 36.05
N TRP A 130 9.72 22.61 37.37
CA TRP A 130 10.20 23.85 37.99
C TRP A 130 11.65 24.20 37.62
N LYS A 131 12.46 23.21 37.26
CA LYS A 131 13.89 23.35 36.89
C LYS A 131 14.16 23.31 35.38
N GLY A 132 13.13 23.14 34.55
CA GLY A 132 13.28 22.95 33.11
C GLY A 132 12.18 22.06 32.55
N TRP A 133 12.54 20.97 31.91
CA TRP A 133 11.59 20.05 31.29
C TRP A 133 12.11 18.62 31.28
N VAL A 134 11.19 17.66 31.15
CA VAL A 134 11.48 16.24 31.00
C VAL A 134 10.75 15.73 29.77
N GLY A 135 11.46 15.03 28.88
CA GLY A 135 10.87 14.36 27.73
C GLY A 135 10.86 12.85 27.94
N ILE A 136 9.67 12.25 27.91
CA ILE A 136 9.51 10.81 27.92
C ILE A 136 9.27 10.35 26.48
N VAL A 137 10.20 9.53 25.98
CA VAL A 137 10.12 8.93 24.65
C VAL A 137 9.89 7.44 24.80
N TRP A 138 8.84 6.94 24.16
CA TRP A 138 8.47 5.54 24.14
C TRP A 138 8.45 5.02 22.72
N LEU A 139 9.36 4.10 22.42
CA LEU A 139 9.46 3.45 21.13
C LEU A 139 8.78 2.09 21.18
N ASP A 140 8.05 1.75 20.13
CA ASP A 140 7.58 0.39 19.86
C ASP A 140 8.72 -0.62 19.66
N HIS A 141 9.93 -0.13 19.36
CA HIS A 141 11.11 -0.93 19.02
C HIS A 141 11.75 -1.51 20.28
N GLY A 142 11.35 -2.73 20.63
CA GLY A 142 11.83 -3.51 21.77
C GLY A 142 12.71 -4.69 21.34
N ASN A 143 12.30 -5.91 21.71
CA ASN A 143 12.94 -7.16 21.33
C ASN A 143 12.81 -7.42 19.83
N ASP A 144 13.64 -8.32 19.32
CA ASP A 144 13.70 -8.62 17.89
C ASP A 144 12.36 -9.11 17.32
N LEU A 145 11.93 -8.51 16.20
CA LEU A 145 10.66 -8.85 15.54
C LEU A 145 10.61 -10.31 15.04
N SER A 146 11.77 -10.97 14.84
CA SER A 146 11.84 -12.38 14.44
C SER A 146 11.22 -13.33 15.46
N GLN A 147 11.12 -12.90 16.72
CA GLN A 147 10.57 -13.70 17.81
C GLN A 147 9.05 -13.50 17.96
N ILE A 148 8.45 -12.64 17.13
CA ILE A 148 7.04 -12.22 17.21
C ILE A 148 6.28 -12.76 15.98
N VAL A 149 5.43 -11.96 15.35
CA VAL A 149 4.49 -12.36 14.28
C VAL A 149 5.01 -12.01 12.87
N VAL A 150 6.11 -11.27 12.79
CA VAL A 150 6.69 -10.84 11.50
C VAL A 150 7.10 -12.01 10.59
N PRO A 151 7.66 -13.13 11.08
CA PRO A 151 7.92 -14.30 10.25
C PRO A 151 6.66 -14.90 9.63
N SER A 152 5.54 -15.00 10.36
CA SER A 152 4.28 -15.54 9.82
C SER A 152 3.58 -14.56 8.89
N LEU A 153 3.74 -13.25 9.10
CA LEU A 153 3.26 -12.20 8.19
C LEU A 153 3.98 -12.23 6.85
N ILE A 154 5.28 -12.48 6.85
CA ILE A 154 6.12 -12.43 5.66
C ILE A 154 6.35 -13.83 5.07
N ALA A 155 5.95 -14.91 5.76
CA ALA A 155 6.07 -16.29 5.30
C ALA A 155 5.54 -16.53 3.85
N PRO A 156 4.42 -15.94 3.42
CA PRO A 156 3.97 -16.05 2.03
C PRO A 156 4.99 -15.51 1.01
N LEU A 157 5.71 -14.43 1.37
CA LEU A 157 6.80 -13.83 0.59
C LEU A 157 8.12 -14.63 0.70
N GLN A 158 8.13 -15.76 1.41
CA GLN A 158 9.29 -16.60 1.72
C GLN A 158 9.14 -18.05 1.22
N SER A 159 7.97 -18.42 0.69
CA SER A 159 7.48 -19.80 0.42
C SER A 159 8.34 -20.72 -0.47
N HIS A 160 9.45 -20.25 -1.04
CA HIS A 160 10.37 -21.06 -1.87
C HIS A 160 11.84 -20.96 -1.42
N ALA A 161 12.12 -20.47 -0.21
CA ALA A 161 13.47 -20.53 0.33
C ALA A 161 13.88 -22.01 0.52
N LEU A 162 14.92 -22.44 -0.18
CA LEU A 162 15.53 -23.78 -0.10
C LEU A 162 16.04 -24.15 1.31
N ASN A 163 16.00 -23.20 2.26
CA ASN A 163 16.41 -23.39 3.64
C ASN A 163 15.39 -22.73 4.60
N PRO A 164 14.67 -23.49 5.44
CA PRO A 164 13.74 -22.94 6.43
C PRO A 164 14.43 -22.14 7.55
N ASN A 165 15.76 -22.20 7.64
CA ASN A 165 16.56 -21.52 8.67
C ASN A 165 17.17 -20.19 8.21
N HIS A 166 16.95 -19.75 6.97
CA HIS A 166 17.51 -18.49 6.47
C HIS A 166 16.36 -17.58 6.04
N ILE A 167 16.12 -16.51 6.80
CA ILE A 167 15.22 -15.44 6.38
C ILE A 167 15.89 -14.76 5.17
N PRO A 168 15.30 -14.81 3.95
CA PRO A 168 15.90 -14.17 2.79
C PRO A 168 15.48 -12.70 2.66
N THR A 169 14.73 -12.15 3.62
CA THR A 169 14.24 -10.77 3.57
C THR A 169 15.26 -9.81 4.15
N ASN A 170 15.67 -8.84 3.35
CA ASN A 170 16.58 -7.77 3.74
C ASN A 170 15.78 -6.55 4.22
N TYR A 171 16.06 -6.10 5.44
CA TYR A 171 15.48 -4.87 5.97
C TYR A 171 16.40 -3.70 5.62
N LEU A 172 15.83 -2.67 5.00
CA LEU A 172 16.60 -1.52 4.55
C LEU A 172 16.82 -0.56 5.71
N PRO A 173 18.07 -0.09 5.94
CA PRO A 173 18.34 0.88 6.97
C PRO A 173 17.76 2.26 6.59
N VAL A 174 17.34 3.01 7.59
CA VAL A 174 16.96 4.42 7.41
C VAL A 174 18.21 5.24 7.15
N THR A 175 18.39 5.72 5.92
CA THR A 175 19.56 6.48 5.48
C THR A 175 19.30 7.95 5.67
N GLN A 176 19.96 8.52 6.67
CA GLN A 176 19.89 9.95 6.95
C GLN A 176 21.05 10.67 6.27
N TYR A 177 20.75 11.74 5.55
CA TYR A 177 21.78 12.69 5.12
C TYR A 177 22.01 13.70 6.24
N ARG A 178 23.28 13.91 6.62
CA ARG A 178 23.67 14.97 7.55
C ARG A 178 24.81 15.78 6.93
N PRO A 179 24.65 17.10 6.76
CA PRO A 179 25.71 17.94 6.22
C PRO A 179 26.92 17.98 7.17
N GLY A 180 28.13 18.08 6.61
CA GLY A 180 29.35 18.24 7.40
C GLY A 180 29.85 16.98 8.12
N VAL A 181 29.28 15.80 7.85
CA VAL A 181 29.78 14.53 8.41
C VAL A 181 31.04 14.09 7.66
N ALA A 182 32.20 14.21 8.31
CA ALA A 182 33.44 13.61 7.82
C ALA A 182 33.45 12.08 8.05
N LEU A 183 34.04 11.34 7.11
CA LEU A 183 34.25 9.89 7.24
C LEU A 183 35.09 9.62 8.50
N LYS A 184 34.51 8.94 9.49
CA LYS A 184 35.24 8.52 10.68
C LYS A 184 35.88 7.15 10.43
N PRO A 185 37.15 6.94 10.86
CA PRO A 185 37.76 5.62 10.80
C PRO A 185 36.96 4.62 11.62
N ARG A 186 36.84 3.39 11.11
CA ARG A 186 36.00 2.31 11.65
C ARG A 186 36.25 2.00 13.13
N SER A 187 37.46 2.28 13.62
CA SER A 187 37.89 2.12 15.02
C SER A 187 37.20 3.05 16.02
N ARG A 188 36.58 4.15 15.56
CA ARG A 188 35.84 5.10 16.40
C ARG A 188 34.33 4.92 16.34
N LEU A 189 33.84 3.93 15.60
CA LEU A 189 32.43 3.57 15.60
C LEU A 189 32.14 2.82 16.91
N LEU A 190 31.44 3.47 17.84
CA LEU A 190 30.86 2.86 19.04
C LEU A 190 29.67 1.97 18.65
N ALA A 191 29.87 1.03 17.73
CA ALA A 191 28.93 -0.07 17.59
C ALA A 191 29.15 -0.97 18.81
N PRO A 192 28.10 -1.40 19.53
CA PRO A 192 28.26 -2.38 20.59
C PRO A 192 28.92 -3.64 20.00
N THR A 193 30.19 -3.86 20.32
CA THR A 193 30.99 -5.00 19.87
C THR A 193 30.43 -6.34 20.33
N ASN A 194 29.50 -6.33 21.30
CA ASN A 194 28.90 -7.51 21.90
C ASN A 194 27.65 -8.04 21.17
N ALA A 195 27.23 -7.45 20.05
CA ALA A 195 25.93 -7.75 19.42
C ALA A 195 26.00 -8.56 18.12
N ILE A 196 27.02 -9.41 17.92
CA ILE A 196 27.02 -10.35 16.79
C ILE A 196 27.42 -11.76 17.24
N GLN A 197 26.65 -12.35 18.15
CA GLN A 197 26.42 -13.80 18.04
C GLN A 197 25.57 -14.01 16.78
N ARG A 198 26.23 -14.31 15.65
CA ARG A 198 25.61 -14.60 14.33
C ARG A 198 24.70 -15.85 14.32
N THR A 199 24.35 -16.39 15.49
CA THR A 199 23.63 -17.65 15.66
C THR A 199 22.12 -17.49 15.74
N GLN A 200 21.60 -16.26 15.92
CA GLN A 200 20.16 -15.98 15.89
C GLN A 200 19.81 -15.10 14.70
N VAL A 201 18.71 -15.45 14.02
CA VAL A 201 18.17 -14.64 12.94
C VAL A 201 17.56 -13.38 13.56
N GLN A 202 18.19 -12.23 13.32
CA GLN A 202 17.73 -10.94 13.83
C GLN A 202 17.15 -10.10 12.70
N ILE A 203 16.06 -9.37 12.98
CA ILE A 203 15.48 -8.39 12.07
C ILE A 203 16.06 -7.02 12.42
N PRO A 204 17.05 -6.50 11.65
CA PRO A 204 17.69 -5.24 11.99
C PRO A 204 16.75 -4.06 11.71
N GLN A 205 16.53 -3.22 12.72
CA GLN A 205 15.70 -2.01 12.59
C GLN A 205 16.48 -0.79 13.04
N SER A 206 16.69 0.19 12.15
CA SER A 206 17.47 1.40 12.47
C SER A 206 16.93 2.15 13.70
N ALA A 207 15.61 2.19 13.88
CA ALA A 207 14.98 2.87 15.01
C ALA A 207 15.30 2.24 16.38
N SER A 208 15.62 0.94 16.44
CA SER A 208 16.07 0.28 17.68
C SER A 208 17.35 0.90 18.24
N LEU A 209 18.17 1.54 17.38
CA LEU A 209 19.45 2.15 17.72
C LEU A 209 19.32 3.63 18.10
N LEU A 210 18.13 4.23 17.99
CA LEU A 210 17.93 5.67 18.25
C LEU A 210 18.45 6.09 19.61
N HIS A 211 18.22 5.30 20.66
CA HIS A 211 18.67 5.60 22.01
C HIS A 211 20.20 5.63 22.17
N LEU A 212 20.97 5.02 21.26
CA LEU A 212 22.45 5.02 21.28
C LEU A 212 23.06 6.17 20.49
N ASP A 213 22.34 6.65 19.47
CA ASP A 213 22.80 7.66 18.52
C ASP A 213 22.17 9.04 18.74
N TYR A 214 21.09 9.12 19.54
CA TYR A 214 20.42 10.35 19.91
C TYR A 214 21.38 11.36 20.56
N SER A 215 21.16 12.64 20.27
CA SER A 215 21.90 13.80 20.78
C SER A 215 23.33 13.99 20.24
N ARG A 216 23.82 13.10 19.36
CA ARG A 216 25.18 13.23 18.80
C ARG A 216 25.36 14.48 17.93
N GLY A 217 24.29 14.96 17.29
CA GLY A 217 24.31 16.16 16.47
C GLY A 217 23.79 17.42 17.16
N LEU A 218 23.38 17.34 18.43
CA LEU A 218 22.71 18.43 19.15
C LEU A 218 23.72 19.28 19.94
N ASP A 219 23.50 20.60 19.94
CA ASP A 219 24.07 21.44 20.99
C ASP A 219 23.34 21.17 22.30
N ARG A 220 24.04 20.55 23.26
CA ARG A 220 23.50 20.18 24.57
C ARG A 220 22.95 21.37 25.36
N ARG A 221 23.50 22.56 25.18
CA ARG A 221 23.06 23.77 25.89
C ARG A 221 21.74 24.28 25.33
N VAL A 222 21.59 24.26 24.01
CA VAL A 222 20.32 24.60 23.35
C VAL A 222 19.27 23.55 23.68
N ALA A 223 19.61 22.26 23.58
CA ALA A 223 18.69 21.17 23.91
C ALA A 223 18.22 21.20 25.36
N ALA A 224 19.07 21.58 26.33
CA ALA A 224 18.62 21.71 27.72
C ALA A 224 17.53 22.77 27.91
N LEU A 225 17.51 23.81 27.06
CA LEU A 225 16.62 24.96 27.20
C LEU A 225 15.41 24.88 26.26
N ASP A 226 15.55 24.34 25.05
CA ASP A 226 14.48 24.16 24.08
C ASP A 226 14.16 22.68 23.88
N SER A 227 13.00 22.27 24.39
CA SER A 227 12.53 20.89 24.34
C SER A 227 12.24 20.38 22.93
N PHE A 228 11.79 21.25 22.02
CA PHE A 228 11.55 20.87 20.64
C PHE A 228 12.87 20.64 19.89
N TYR A 229 13.85 21.53 20.07
CA TYR A 229 15.19 21.35 19.53
C TYR A 229 15.84 20.07 20.07
N ALA A 230 15.65 19.74 21.35
CA ALA A 230 16.15 18.48 21.88
C ALA A 230 15.57 17.26 21.14
N LEU A 231 14.27 17.31 20.81
CA LEU A 231 13.54 16.20 20.20
C LEU A 231 13.58 16.20 18.66
N HIS A 232 14.12 17.24 18.02
CA HIS A 232 14.06 17.40 16.57
C HIS A 232 14.75 16.26 15.79
N GLU A 233 15.79 15.63 16.35
CA GLU A 233 16.45 14.47 15.71
C GLU A 233 15.49 13.28 15.54
N LEU A 234 14.48 13.13 16.41
CA LEU A 234 13.47 12.07 16.29
C LEU A 234 12.52 12.35 15.12
N PHE A 235 12.08 13.60 14.97
CA PHE A 235 11.27 14.01 13.82
C PHE A 235 12.06 13.90 12.52
N SER A 236 13.34 14.30 12.53
CA SER A 236 14.22 14.16 11.38
C SER A 236 14.39 12.69 10.99
N PHE A 237 14.60 11.79 11.96
CA PHE A 237 14.66 10.36 11.69
C PHE A 237 13.35 9.84 11.07
N ALA A 238 12.20 10.25 11.62
CA ALA A 238 10.89 9.89 11.08
C ALA A 238 10.70 10.41 9.65
N SER A 239 11.08 11.66 9.36
CA SER A 239 10.99 12.24 8.01
C SER A 239 11.87 11.51 6.99
N PHE A 240 13.07 11.05 7.40
CA PHE A 240 13.93 10.21 6.56
C PHE A 240 13.33 8.81 6.30
N SER A 241 12.61 8.23 7.26
CA SER A 241 11.89 6.97 7.03
C SER A 241 10.71 7.15 6.07
N GLU A 242 9.99 8.28 6.19
CA GLU A 242 8.85 8.63 5.32
C GLU A 242 9.30 8.92 3.89
N ILE A 243 10.36 9.70 3.68
CA ILE A 243 10.85 9.99 2.31
C ILE A 243 11.32 8.72 1.59
N GLN A 244 11.96 7.79 2.32
CA GLN A 244 12.36 6.50 1.75
C GLN A 244 11.14 5.67 1.33
N PHE A 245 10.10 5.63 2.17
CA PHE A 245 8.84 4.99 1.83
C PHE A 245 8.20 5.61 0.58
N LEU A 246 8.10 6.94 0.51
CA LEU A 246 7.53 7.63 -0.65
C LEU A 246 8.33 7.38 -1.94
N ASN A 247 9.67 7.33 -1.85
CA ASN A 247 10.53 6.97 -2.97
C ASN A 247 10.26 5.56 -3.49
N MET A 248 10.14 4.59 -2.57
CA MET A 248 9.79 3.21 -2.92
C MET A 248 8.42 3.17 -3.60
N LEU A 249 7.41 3.78 -2.98
CA LEU A 249 6.03 3.76 -3.48
C LEU A 249 5.91 4.39 -4.87
N GLU A 250 6.52 5.56 -5.07
CA GLU A 250 6.53 6.25 -6.36
C GLU A 250 7.23 5.41 -7.44
N SER A 251 8.36 4.78 -7.11
CA SER A 251 9.07 3.89 -8.04
C SER A 251 8.19 2.70 -8.46
N LYS A 252 7.42 2.11 -7.53
CA LYS A 252 6.50 1.02 -7.83
C LYS A 252 5.33 1.44 -8.69
N LEU A 253 4.69 2.55 -8.35
CA LEU A 253 3.58 3.08 -9.13
C LEU A 253 4.03 3.45 -10.56
N LYS A 254 5.20 4.08 -10.72
CA LYS A 254 5.75 4.37 -12.06
C LYS A 254 6.00 3.12 -12.89
N LYS A 255 6.49 2.05 -12.26
CA LYS A 255 6.71 0.76 -12.94
C LYS A 255 5.38 0.12 -13.37
N GLU A 256 4.37 0.18 -12.53
CA GLU A 256 3.04 -0.38 -12.83
C GLU A 256 2.30 0.41 -13.91
N LEU A 257 2.47 1.73 -13.93
CA LEU A 257 1.86 2.63 -14.91
C LEU A 257 2.65 2.75 -16.22
N ASP A 258 3.76 2.00 -16.37
CA ASP A 258 4.51 2.00 -17.61
C ASP A 258 3.69 1.40 -18.77
N GLN A 259 3.73 2.05 -19.92
CA GLN A 259 2.92 1.68 -21.09
C GLN A 259 3.22 0.26 -21.55
N SER A 260 4.48 -0.17 -21.45
CA SER A 260 4.89 -1.53 -21.84
C SER A 260 4.23 -2.61 -20.98
N VAL A 261 3.99 -2.31 -19.70
CA VAL A 261 3.33 -3.20 -18.74
C VAL A 261 1.83 -3.21 -19.00
N LEU A 262 1.21 -2.04 -19.20
CA LEU A 262 -0.23 -1.92 -19.43
C LEU A 262 -0.69 -2.62 -20.71
N VAL A 263 0.10 -2.60 -21.78
CA VAL A 263 -0.23 -3.27 -23.05
C VAL A 263 -0.04 -4.79 -22.95
N ARG A 264 0.94 -5.26 -22.16
CA ARG A 264 1.24 -6.68 -22.00
C ARG A 264 0.32 -7.38 -20.99
N GLN A 265 -0.27 -6.63 -20.06
CA GLN A 265 -1.14 -7.22 -19.05
C GLN A 265 -2.35 -7.88 -19.68
N LYS A 266 -2.48 -9.19 -19.46
CA LYS A 266 -3.66 -9.95 -19.87
C LYS A 266 -4.89 -9.45 -19.13
N ASN A 267 -4.78 -9.09 -17.84
CA ASN A 267 -5.91 -8.58 -17.05
C ASN A 267 -5.49 -7.27 -16.32
N PRO A 268 -5.74 -6.09 -16.91
CA PRO A 268 -5.44 -4.82 -16.26
C PRO A 268 -6.22 -4.71 -14.94
N THR A 269 -5.51 -4.50 -13.83
CA THR A 269 -6.14 -4.51 -12.50
C THR A 269 -5.77 -3.25 -11.72
N ILE A 270 -6.79 -2.58 -11.18
CA ILE A 270 -6.63 -1.36 -10.36
C ILE A 270 -6.32 -1.64 -8.88
N SER A 271 -6.50 -2.90 -8.43
CA SER A 271 -6.41 -3.29 -7.02
C SER A 271 -5.07 -2.91 -6.37
N ASN A 272 -3.95 -3.04 -7.10
CA ASN A 272 -2.65 -2.68 -6.54
C ASN A 272 -2.48 -1.16 -6.34
N ILE A 273 -2.95 -0.35 -7.29
CA ILE A 273 -2.96 1.11 -7.18
C ILE A 273 -3.85 1.55 -6.02
N LEU A 274 -5.07 0.98 -5.92
CA LEU A 274 -6.01 1.30 -4.85
C LEU A 274 -5.47 0.93 -3.46
N TYR A 275 -4.86 -0.24 -3.33
CA TYR A 275 -4.21 -0.66 -2.08
C TYR A 275 -3.11 0.32 -1.66
N ASN A 276 -2.19 0.63 -2.58
CA ASN A 276 -1.08 1.54 -2.31
C ASN A 276 -1.56 2.97 -2.01
N ARG A 277 -2.66 3.42 -2.63
CA ARG A 277 -3.33 4.68 -2.29
C ARG A 277 -3.86 4.66 -0.87
N GLN A 278 -4.55 3.61 -0.45
CA GLN A 278 -5.07 3.50 0.91
C GLN A 278 -3.94 3.57 1.95
N VAL A 279 -2.80 2.92 1.67
CA VAL A 279 -1.61 3.04 2.52
C VAL A 279 -1.12 4.50 2.52
N LEU A 280 -0.94 5.12 1.35
CA LEU A 280 -0.49 6.51 1.24
C LEU A 280 -1.39 7.51 1.96
N GLU A 281 -2.70 7.33 1.93
CA GLU A 281 -3.65 8.21 2.63
C GLU A 281 -3.43 8.18 4.15
N ARG A 282 -3.14 7.01 4.73
CA ARG A 282 -2.77 6.88 6.16
C ARG A 282 -1.49 7.64 6.49
N HIS A 283 -0.47 7.53 5.63
CA HIS A 283 0.78 8.30 5.79
C HIS A 283 0.55 9.81 5.65
N THR A 284 -0.29 10.22 4.68
CA THR A 284 -0.62 11.62 4.43
C THR A 284 -1.27 12.26 5.65
N GLN A 285 -2.22 11.56 6.28
CA GLN A 285 -2.87 12.07 7.49
C GLN A 285 -1.86 12.25 8.64
N ARG A 286 -1.00 11.25 8.87
CA ARG A 286 0.06 11.34 9.89
C ARG A 286 1.03 12.51 9.65
N ILE A 287 1.39 12.76 8.39
CA ILE A 287 2.24 13.91 8.03
C ILE A 287 1.52 15.22 8.33
N ARG A 288 0.21 15.35 8.04
CA ARG A 288 -0.57 16.54 8.40
C ARG A 288 -0.60 16.77 9.91
N ASP A 289 -0.81 15.71 10.68
CA ASP A 289 -0.84 15.78 12.14
C ASP A 289 0.52 16.24 12.69
N ASN A 290 1.63 15.68 12.15
CA ASN A 290 2.98 16.10 12.50
C ASN A 290 3.27 17.57 12.13
N ILE A 291 2.82 18.04 10.96
CA ILE A 291 2.93 19.46 10.56
C ILE A 291 2.17 20.34 11.56
N ALA A 292 0.97 19.94 11.97
CA ALA A 292 0.20 20.68 12.97
C ALA A 292 0.95 20.78 14.30
N SER A 293 1.53 19.68 14.78
CA SER A 293 2.36 19.66 16.00
C SER A 293 3.62 20.53 15.89
N ILE A 294 4.30 20.51 14.74
CA ILE A 294 5.48 21.35 14.49
C ILE A 294 5.08 22.83 14.45
N ARG A 295 3.98 23.20 13.79
CA ARG A 295 3.50 24.59 13.75
C ARG A 295 3.06 25.12 15.12
N CYS A 296 2.53 24.26 15.99
CA CYS A 296 2.22 24.61 17.37
C CYS A 296 3.46 25.02 18.18
N GLN A 297 4.67 24.57 17.82
CA GLN A 297 5.91 25.01 18.49
C GLN A 297 6.15 26.51 18.34
N SER A 298 5.87 27.09 17.18
CA SER A 298 6.01 28.53 16.95
C SER A 298 5.07 29.40 17.80
N ARG A 299 4.15 28.80 18.57
CA ARG A 299 3.14 29.49 19.39
C ARG A 299 3.32 29.29 20.91
N SER A 300 4.54 28.98 21.38
CA SER A 300 4.88 28.86 22.82
C SER A 300 4.29 27.65 23.57
N CYS A 301 3.84 26.63 22.84
CA CYS A 301 3.26 25.43 23.44
C CYS A 301 4.30 24.48 24.08
N TRP A 302 5.56 24.60 23.69
CA TRP A 302 6.66 23.74 24.16
C TRP A 302 7.48 24.46 25.24
N PRO A 303 7.97 23.73 26.26
CA PRO A 303 8.88 24.32 27.24
C PRO A 303 10.13 24.89 26.58
N GLN A 304 10.33 26.19 26.78
CA GLN A 304 11.48 26.96 26.35
C GLN A 304 12.03 27.76 27.54
N GLY A 305 13.34 27.69 27.74
CA GLY A 305 14.09 28.53 28.68
C GLY A 305 14.54 29.84 28.03
N GLN A 306 15.20 30.70 28.81
CA GLN A 306 15.79 31.92 28.29
C GLN A 306 17.03 31.57 27.45
N LEU A 307 16.94 31.81 26.14
CA LEU A 307 17.99 31.57 25.18
C LEU A 307 18.64 32.89 24.76
N ASP A 308 19.96 32.85 24.59
CA ASP A 308 20.69 33.93 23.89
C ASP A 308 20.20 34.00 22.44
N GLU A 309 20.22 35.19 21.82
CA GLU A 309 19.75 35.39 20.44
C GLU A 309 20.36 34.40 19.44
N THR A 310 21.66 34.09 19.58
CA THR A 310 22.36 33.14 18.72
C THR A 310 21.87 31.70 18.89
N LYS A 311 21.54 31.29 20.11
CA LYS A 311 21.02 29.94 20.40
C LYS A 311 19.57 29.80 20.00
N GLN A 312 18.78 30.88 20.17
CA GLN A 312 17.42 30.95 19.68
C GLN A 312 17.38 30.77 18.16
N GLN A 313 18.27 31.45 17.42
CA GLN A 313 18.41 31.29 15.98
C GLN A 313 18.73 29.85 15.56
N ILE A 314 19.55 29.11 16.32
CA ILE A 314 19.85 27.70 16.05
C ILE A 314 18.59 26.84 16.22
N ALA A 315 17.85 27.02 17.32
CA ALA A 315 16.61 26.29 17.58
C ALA A 315 15.54 26.58 16.51
N ASP A 316 15.35 27.86 16.17
CA ASP A 316 14.39 28.30 15.16
C ASP A 316 14.76 27.78 13.76
N SER A 317 16.06 27.81 13.40
CA SER A 317 16.54 27.26 12.14
C SER A 317 16.28 25.75 12.02
N ALA A 318 16.48 25.00 13.10
CA ALA A 318 16.18 23.56 13.13
C ALA A 318 14.67 23.30 12.96
N ALA A 319 13.82 24.08 13.64
CA ALA A 319 12.37 23.96 13.52
C ALA A 319 11.84 24.32 12.13
N GLN A 320 12.34 25.41 11.53
CA GLN A 320 11.99 25.81 10.18
C GLN A 320 12.43 24.77 9.14
N THR A 321 13.64 24.23 9.29
CA THR A 321 14.14 23.15 8.42
C THR A 321 13.22 21.94 8.48
N LEU A 322 12.84 21.53 9.69
CA LEU A 322 11.97 20.40 9.89
C LEU A 322 10.56 20.63 9.32
N LEU A 323 9.98 21.82 9.55
CA LEU A 323 8.69 22.17 8.98
C LEU A 323 8.71 22.11 7.45
N ARG A 324 9.76 22.67 6.82
CA ARG A 324 9.95 22.62 5.37
C ARG A 324 10.03 21.18 4.86
N ASP A 325 10.76 20.32 5.55
CA ASP A 325 10.92 18.92 5.16
C ASP A 325 9.57 18.18 5.23
N TYR A 326 8.78 18.40 6.28
CA TYR A 326 7.44 17.81 6.40
C TYR A 326 6.43 18.38 5.40
N GLU A 327 6.47 19.68 5.10
CA GLU A 327 5.66 20.29 4.04
C GLU A 327 6.01 19.71 2.66
N TYR A 328 7.30 19.46 2.41
CA TYR A 328 7.75 18.76 1.21
C TYR A 328 7.24 17.31 1.16
N LEU A 329 7.29 16.58 2.28
CA LEU A 329 6.70 15.23 2.37
C LEU A 329 5.20 15.25 2.05
N LEU A 330 4.44 16.20 2.60
CA LEU A 330 3.02 16.35 2.32
C LEU A 330 2.77 16.63 0.83
N ALA A 331 3.51 17.57 0.23
CA ALA A 331 3.40 17.87 -1.18
C ALA A 331 3.65 16.62 -2.05
N ARG A 332 4.68 15.83 -1.72
CA ARG A 332 4.96 14.56 -2.40
C ARG A 332 3.84 13.54 -2.26
N CYS A 333 3.27 13.38 -1.07
CA CYS A 333 2.12 12.51 -0.88
C CYS A 333 0.96 12.89 -1.79
N LEU A 334 0.65 14.18 -1.90
CA LEU A 334 -0.40 14.68 -2.79
C LEU A 334 -0.10 14.40 -4.26
N THR A 335 1.15 14.61 -4.71
CA THR A 335 1.57 14.28 -6.08
C THR A 335 1.45 12.78 -6.38
N ILE A 336 1.84 11.92 -5.44
CA ILE A 336 1.71 10.47 -5.61
C ILE A 336 0.23 10.05 -5.59
N SER A 337 -0.61 10.68 -4.76
CA SER A 337 -2.06 10.45 -4.78
C SER A 337 -2.66 10.79 -6.14
N GLU A 338 -2.30 11.93 -6.73
CA GLU A 338 -2.74 12.32 -8.06
C GLU A 338 -2.22 11.35 -9.14
N LEU A 339 -1.02 10.81 -8.97
CA LEU A 339 -0.51 9.73 -9.84
C LEU A 339 -1.37 8.47 -9.74
N CYS A 340 -1.81 8.08 -8.53
CA CYS A 340 -2.75 6.96 -8.35
C CYS A 340 -4.11 7.23 -9.00
N ASP A 341 -4.64 8.45 -8.88
CA ASP A 341 -5.90 8.85 -9.52
C ASP A 341 -5.82 8.72 -11.05
N ARG A 342 -4.81 9.34 -11.65
CA ARG A 342 -4.57 9.25 -13.10
C ARG A 342 -4.31 7.82 -13.54
N GLY A 343 -3.52 7.08 -12.76
CA GLY A 343 -3.23 5.67 -13.02
C GLY A 343 -4.47 4.80 -13.05
N THR A 344 -5.38 5.00 -12.10
CA THR A 344 -6.68 4.29 -12.03
C THR A 344 -7.51 4.57 -13.29
N GLN A 345 -7.58 5.84 -13.72
CA GLN A 345 -8.30 6.22 -14.94
C GLN A 345 -7.69 5.57 -16.20
N ILE A 346 -6.36 5.55 -16.32
CA ILE A 346 -5.66 4.91 -17.44
C ILE A 346 -5.96 3.40 -17.48
N VAL A 347 -5.88 2.71 -16.34
CA VAL A 347 -6.14 1.27 -16.26
C VAL A 347 -7.60 0.97 -16.60
N MET A 348 -8.57 1.75 -16.08
CA MET A 348 -10.00 1.59 -16.41
C MET A 348 -10.28 1.79 -17.90
N ASN A 349 -9.74 2.86 -18.50
CA ASN A 349 -9.92 3.12 -19.94
C ASN A 349 -9.33 1.99 -20.80
N ASN A 350 -8.15 1.47 -20.43
CA ASN A 350 -7.56 0.33 -21.14
C ASN A 350 -8.40 -0.95 -20.98
N ALA A 351 -8.95 -1.22 -19.79
CA ALA A 351 -9.83 -2.35 -19.54
C ALA A 351 -11.10 -2.27 -20.41
N MET A 352 -11.75 -1.11 -20.46
CA MET A 352 -12.94 -0.88 -21.30
C MET A 352 -12.64 -1.07 -22.79
N ILE A 353 -11.52 -0.53 -23.29
CA ILE A 353 -11.10 -0.70 -24.69
C ILE A 353 -10.85 -2.18 -24.99
N LYS A 354 -10.21 -2.90 -24.06
CA LYS A 354 -9.94 -4.32 -24.20
C LYS A 354 -11.25 -5.13 -24.26
N GLU A 355 -12.15 -4.94 -23.30
CA GLU A 355 -13.45 -5.62 -23.26
C GLU A 355 -14.26 -5.33 -24.52
N SER A 356 -14.24 -4.08 -25.01
CA SER A 356 -14.87 -3.71 -26.28
C SER A 356 -14.30 -4.49 -27.47
N ARG A 357 -12.97 -4.65 -27.56
CA ARG A 357 -12.33 -5.46 -28.62
C ARG A 357 -12.70 -6.93 -28.52
N GLU A 358 -12.74 -7.49 -27.32
CA GLU A 358 -13.14 -8.88 -27.10
C GLU A 358 -14.60 -9.10 -27.49
N ALA A 359 -15.52 -8.19 -27.11
CA ALA A 359 -16.92 -8.23 -27.51
C ALA A 359 -17.10 -8.14 -29.03
N ILE A 360 -16.32 -7.27 -29.71
CA ILE A 360 -16.31 -7.18 -31.17
C ILE A 360 -15.84 -8.50 -31.79
N SER A 361 -14.75 -9.09 -31.30
CA SER A 361 -14.25 -10.38 -31.79
C SER A 361 -15.24 -11.52 -31.56
N GLN A 362 -15.95 -11.53 -30.43
CA GLN A 362 -17.00 -12.50 -30.14
C GLN A 362 -18.19 -12.32 -31.10
N ALA A 363 -18.61 -11.07 -31.34
CA ALA A 363 -19.67 -10.76 -32.30
C ALA A 363 -19.31 -11.18 -33.73
N GLU A 364 -18.06 -10.99 -34.17
CA GLU A 364 -17.57 -11.51 -35.45
C GLU A 364 -17.58 -13.04 -35.51
N GLY A 365 -17.21 -13.71 -34.42
CA GLY A 365 -17.29 -15.17 -34.29
C GLY A 365 -18.72 -15.67 -34.46
N ILE A 366 -19.68 -15.05 -33.77
CA ILE A 366 -21.12 -15.34 -33.91
C ILE A 366 -21.58 -15.08 -35.34
N ALA A 367 -21.19 -13.96 -35.96
CA ALA A 367 -21.55 -13.64 -37.33
C ALA A 367 -21.04 -14.69 -38.33
N LYS A 368 -19.82 -15.22 -38.14
CA LYS A 368 -19.26 -16.31 -38.96
C LYS A 368 -20.05 -17.60 -38.80
N LEU A 369 -20.39 -17.99 -37.57
CA LEU A 369 -21.20 -19.18 -37.28
C LEU A 369 -22.60 -19.07 -37.87
N THR A 370 -23.27 -17.94 -37.65
CA THR A 370 -24.60 -17.66 -38.21
C THR A 370 -24.56 -17.74 -39.74
N ARG A 371 -23.56 -17.11 -40.38
CA ARG A 371 -23.38 -17.21 -41.84
C ARG A 371 -23.26 -18.67 -42.29
N LEU A 372 -22.50 -19.50 -41.58
CA LEU A 372 -22.33 -20.92 -41.89
C LEU A 372 -23.64 -21.71 -41.73
N ALA A 373 -24.41 -21.43 -40.68
CA ALA A 373 -25.72 -22.04 -40.44
C ALA A 373 -26.72 -21.72 -41.57
N PHE A 374 -26.72 -20.49 -42.09
CA PHE A 374 -27.56 -20.11 -43.24
C PHE A 374 -27.24 -20.88 -44.54
N PHE A 375 -26.02 -21.44 -44.66
CA PHE A 375 -25.69 -22.37 -45.75
C PHE A 375 -26.14 -23.80 -45.45
N PHE A 376 -25.82 -24.33 -44.27
CA PHE A 376 -26.06 -25.75 -43.96
C PHE A 376 -27.51 -26.08 -43.63
N ILE A 377 -28.25 -25.23 -42.93
CA ILE A 377 -29.63 -25.54 -42.51
C ILE A 377 -30.54 -25.86 -43.73
N PRO A 378 -30.56 -25.05 -44.80
CA PRO A 378 -31.42 -25.33 -45.95
C PRO A 378 -30.93 -26.51 -46.79
N LEU A 379 -29.61 -26.66 -46.92
CA LEU A 379 -29.01 -27.82 -47.61
C LEU A 379 -29.32 -29.12 -46.87
N SER A 380 -29.13 -29.16 -45.55
CA SER A 380 -29.45 -30.33 -44.72
C SER A 380 -30.94 -30.67 -44.76
N PHE A 381 -31.82 -29.65 -44.78
CA PHE A 381 -33.26 -29.86 -44.92
C PHE A 381 -33.61 -30.52 -46.26
N THR A 382 -33.10 -30.00 -47.37
CA THR A 382 -33.35 -30.56 -48.70
C THR A 382 -32.77 -31.97 -48.84
N THR A 383 -31.55 -32.22 -48.37
CA THR A 383 -30.97 -33.57 -48.38
C THR A 383 -31.75 -34.56 -47.52
N SER A 384 -32.26 -34.12 -46.36
CA SER A 384 -33.09 -34.95 -45.49
C SER A 384 -34.44 -35.27 -46.16
N PHE A 385 -35.10 -34.26 -46.73
CA PHE A 385 -36.38 -34.42 -47.44
C PHE A 385 -36.27 -35.41 -48.60
N PHE A 386 -35.23 -35.30 -49.43
CA PHE A 386 -35.01 -36.26 -50.53
C PHE A 386 -34.39 -37.60 -50.09
N GLY A 387 -33.87 -37.69 -48.86
CA GLY A 387 -33.39 -38.93 -48.24
C GLY A 387 -34.48 -39.75 -47.56
N MET A 388 -35.70 -39.21 -47.44
CA MET A 388 -36.86 -39.93 -46.90
C MET A 388 -37.45 -40.85 -47.99
N ASN A 389 -37.70 -42.11 -47.64
CA ASN A 389 -38.34 -43.08 -48.53
C ASN A 389 -39.86 -42.82 -48.59
N PHE A 390 -40.33 -42.03 -49.55
CA PHE A 390 -41.75 -41.86 -49.80
C PHE A 390 -42.27 -42.91 -50.78
N LEU A 391 -43.45 -43.49 -50.49
CA LEU A 391 -44.14 -44.46 -51.34
C LEU A 391 -44.44 -43.91 -52.76
N GLN A 392 -44.60 -42.59 -52.90
CA GLN A 392 -44.87 -41.92 -54.18
C GLN A 392 -43.63 -41.78 -55.09
N PHE A 393 -42.42 -41.94 -54.55
CA PHE A 393 -41.18 -41.92 -55.34
C PHE A 393 -40.72 -43.32 -55.80
N ASP A 394 -41.38 -44.38 -55.33
CA ASP A 394 -41.05 -45.78 -55.67
C ASP A 394 -41.53 -46.17 -57.09
N THR A 395 -42.39 -45.36 -57.71
CA THR A 395 -42.99 -45.63 -59.03
C THR A 395 -42.24 -45.00 -60.21
N GLY A 396 -41.17 -44.23 -59.98
CA GLY A 396 -40.44 -43.56 -61.07
C GLY A 396 -39.04 -43.11 -60.68
N LYS A 397 -38.06 -43.33 -61.57
CA LYS A 397 -36.66 -42.90 -61.39
C LYS A 397 -36.57 -41.37 -61.31
N VAL A 398 -36.64 -40.80 -60.11
CA VAL A 398 -36.41 -39.37 -59.91
C VAL A 398 -34.94 -39.08 -60.23
N SER A 399 -34.71 -38.26 -61.26
CA SER A 399 -33.35 -37.84 -61.62
C SER A 399 -32.75 -37.02 -60.49
N ILE A 400 -31.47 -37.28 -60.17
CA ILE A 400 -30.70 -36.50 -59.19
C ILE A 400 -30.67 -35.00 -59.49
N TRP A 401 -30.95 -34.63 -60.75
CA TRP A 401 -31.11 -33.25 -61.20
C TRP A 401 -32.20 -32.47 -60.43
N VAL A 402 -33.29 -33.15 -60.02
CA VAL A 402 -34.41 -32.51 -59.32
C VAL A 402 -33.98 -31.96 -57.96
N TRP A 403 -33.05 -32.63 -57.28
CA TRP A 403 -32.48 -32.14 -56.02
C TRP A 403 -31.77 -30.80 -56.19
N PHE A 404 -30.98 -30.63 -57.27
CA PHE A 404 -30.31 -29.36 -57.56
C PHE A 404 -31.31 -28.24 -57.88
N VAL A 405 -32.37 -28.54 -58.65
CA VAL A 405 -33.42 -27.58 -59.03
C VAL A 405 -34.20 -27.07 -57.82
N VAL A 406 -34.37 -27.88 -56.78
CA VAL A 406 -35.07 -27.47 -55.54
C VAL A 406 -34.12 -26.82 -54.53
N SER A 407 -32.90 -27.33 -54.39
CA SER A 407 -31.96 -26.87 -53.36
C SER A 407 -31.36 -25.50 -53.68
N VAL A 408 -31.08 -25.20 -54.95
CA VAL A 408 -30.45 -23.92 -55.35
C VAL A 408 -31.37 -22.71 -55.11
N PRO A 409 -32.68 -22.73 -55.46
CA PRO A 409 -33.59 -21.63 -55.15
C PRO A 409 -33.81 -21.42 -53.65
N ILE A 410 -33.92 -22.51 -52.88
CA ILE A 410 -34.08 -22.43 -51.42
C ILE A 410 -32.84 -21.79 -50.78
N LEU A 411 -31.64 -22.24 -51.16
CA LEU A 411 -30.39 -21.66 -50.69
C LEU A 411 -30.24 -20.19 -51.12
N SER A 412 -30.63 -19.86 -52.35
CA SER A 412 -30.57 -18.49 -52.86
C SER A 412 -31.51 -17.57 -52.08
N LEU A 413 -32.72 -18.04 -51.77
CA LEU A 413 -33.70 -17.30 -50.98
C LEU A 413 -33.20 -17.07 -49.55
N THR A 414 -32.65 -18.07 -48.87
CA THR A 414 -32.12 -17.89 -47.51
C THR A 414 -30.94 -16.94 -47.45
N LEU A 415 -30.04 -16.98 -48.45
CA LEU A 415 -28.92 -16.04 -48.55
C LEU A 415 -29.37 -14.61 -48.88
N LEU A 416 -30.42 -14.44 -49.70
CA LEU A 416 -31.01 -13.14 -49.97
C LEU A 416 -31.63 -12.56 -48.70
N LEU A 417 -32.43 -13.33 -47.96
CA LEU A 417 -33.00 -12.89 -46.68
C LEU A 417 -31.92 -12.45 -45.69
N LEU A 418 -30.84 -13.22 -45.56
CA LEU A 418 -29.68 -12.83 -44.73
C LEU A 418 -29.06 -11.49 -45.17
N ARG A 419 -28.91 -11.26 -46.48
CA ARG A 419 -28.38 -9.99 -46.98
C ARG A 419 -29.34 -8.82 -46.74
N TYR A 420 -30.63 -9.01 -46.93
CA TYR A 420 -31.63 -7.97 -46.71
C TYR A 420 -31.68 -7.52 -45.24
N ASP A 421 -31.64 -8.45 -44.29
CA ASP A 421 -31.61 -8.13 -42.85
C ASP A 421 -30.33 -7.39 -42.43
N ILE A 422 -29.16 -7.79 -42.96
CA ILE A 422 -27.91 -7.08 -42.66
C ILE A 422 -27.95 -5.66 -43.22
N VAL A 423 -28.45 -5.47 -44.44
CA VAL A 423 -28.53 -4.16 -45.08
C VAL A 423 -29.56 -3.26 -44.40
N SER A 424 -30.70 -3.80 -43.95
CA SER A 424 -31.72 -3.05 -43.21
C SER A 424 -31.19 -2.58 -41.86
N LEU A 425 -30.48 -3.45 -41.11
CA LEU A 425 -29.81 -3.12 -39.84
C LEU A 425 -28.73 -2.05 -40.02
N LEU A 426 -27.91 -2.13 -41.06
CA LEU A 426 -26.87 -1.12 -41.35
C LEU A 426 -27.47 0.25 -41.71
N ARG A 427 -28.57 0.27 -42.47
CA ARG A 427 -29.30 1.51 -42.81
C ARG A 427 -29.96 2.12 -41.57
N ALA A 428 -30.52 1.31 -40.68
CA ALA A 428 -31.11 1.77 -39.42
C ALA A 428 -30.05 2.37 -38.48
N LYS A 429 -28.88 1.72 -38.35
CA LYS A 429 -27.78 2.21 -37.51
C LYS A 429 -27.17 3.51 -38.03
N ARG A 430 -27.08 3.69 -39.36
CA ARG A 430 -26.59 4.95 -39.98
C ARG A 430 -27.55 6.13 -39.77
N ARG A 431 -28.87 5.90 -39.75
CA ARG A 431 -29.87 6.94 -39.43
C ARG A 431 -29.84 7.36 -37.95
N ALA A 432 -29.44 6.46 -37.05
CA ALA A 432 -29.36 6.75 -35.61
C ALA A 432 -28.07 7.51 -35.21
N SER A 433 -27.03 7.53 -36.05
CA SER A 433 -25.74 8.17 -35.77
C SER A 433 -25.59 9.60 -36.32
N ASP A 434 -26.58 10.14 -37.03
CA ASP A 434 -26.60 11.53 -37.52
C ASP A 434 -27.50 12.38 -36.60
N PRO A 435 -26.96 13.15 -35.63
CA PRO A 435 -27.75 14.01 -34.75
C PRO A 435 -28.10 15.36 -35.40
N ALA A 436 -28.31 15.39 -36.71
CA ALA A 436 -28.53 16.64 -37.46
C ALA A 436 -29.94 16.81 -38.02
N SER A 437 -30.90 15.91 -37.73
CA SER A 437 -32.26 16.01 -38.27
C SER A 437 -33.38 16.15 -37.24
N SER A 438 -33.09 16.58 -36.00
CA SER A 438 -34.12 16.88 -34.99
C SER A 438 -34.14 18.36 -34.57
N MET A 439 -34.00 19.26 -35.54
CA MET A 439 -34.46 20.65 -35.43
C MET A 439 -35.06 21.08 -36.77
N VAL A 440 -36.33 20.69 -36.99
CA VAL A 440 -37.34 21.51 -37.68
C VAL A 440 -38.64 21.34 -36.91
#